data_AF-A0A6S6PHJ2-F1
#
_entry.id   AF-A0A6S6PHJ2-F1
#
_cell.length_a   1.000
_cell.length_b   1.000
_cell.length_c   1.000
_cell.angle_alpha   90.00
_cell.angle_beta   90.00
_cell.angle_gamma   90.00
#
_symmetry.space_group_name_H-M   'P 1'
#
loop_
_entity.id
_entity.type
_entity.pdbx_description
1 polymer ?
#
loop_
_entity_poly.entity_id
_entity_poly.type
_entity_poly.pdbx_seq_one_letter_code
_entity_poly.pdbx_strand_id
1 'polypeptide(L)'
;MPFPDTVPTLAHALAQRGYQEPTPVQEAVLDEKAKGRDLLVSARTGSGKTVAFGLAMANELLDEQGKAAHASTPLALVIAPDP
;
A
#
# COMPACT_ATOMS: atom_id res chain seq x y z
N MET A 1 15.01 -0.46 -5.48
CA MET A 1 13.71 -0.78 -6.10
C MET A 1 12.84 0.47 -6.01
N PRO A 2 11.95 0.74 -6.97
CA PRO A 2 11.19 1.99 -7.00
C PRO A 2 10.22 2.16 -5.82
N PHE A 3 9.78 1.08 -5.19
CA PHE A 3 8.99 1.11 -3.95
C PHE A 3 9.88 0.68 -2.77
N PRO A 4 10.59 1.62 -2.11
CA PRO A 4 11.38 1.31 -0.93
C PRO A 4 10.48 0.85 0.24
N ASP A 5 11.03 0.05 1.16
CA ASP A 5 10.37 -0.36 2.40
C ASP A 5 9.03 -1.10 2.26
N THR A 6 8.87 -1.83 1.13
CA THR A 6 7.75 -2.73 0.86
C THR A 6 8.20 -4.18 0.75
N VAL A 7 7.25 -5.10 0.82
CA VAL A 7 7.46 -6.52 0.51
C VAL A 7 7.97 -6.70 -0.94
N PRO A 8 9.09 -7.41 -1.17
CA PRO A 8 9.70 -7.53 -2.50
C PRO A 8 8.77 -8.06 -3.61
N THR A 9 7.90 -9.00 -3.28
CA THR A 9 6.94 -9.58 -4.24
C THR A 9 5.87 -8.58 -4.67
N LEU A 10 5.45 -7.69 -3.76
CA LEU A 10 4.53 -6.61 -4.07
C LEU A 10 5.19 -5.58 -4.99
N ALA A 11 6.43 -5.17 -4.69
CA ALA A 11 7.20 -4.27 -5.54
C ALA A 11 7.35 -4.84 -6.96
N HIS A 12 7.60 -6.15 -7.09
CA HIS A 12 7.67 -6.81 -8.39
C HIS A 12 6.33 -6.79 -9.13
N ALA A 13 5.22 -7.10 -8.44
CA ALA A 13 3.89 -7.07 -9.04
C ALA A 13 3.48 -5.65 -9.50
N LEU A 14 3.86 -4.62 -8.75
CA LEU A 14 3.67 -3.22 -9.13
C LEU A 14 4.46 -2.87 -10.40
N ALA A 15 5.73 -3.25 -10.46
CA ALA A 15 6.57 -3.02 -11.64
C ALA A 15 6.00 -3.71 -12.90
N GLN A 16 5.51 -4.96 -12.78
CA GLN A 16 4.86 -5.68 -13.88
C GLN A 16 3.60 -4.99 -14.41
N ARG A 17 2.90 -4.24 -13.56
CA ARG A 17 1.72 -3.43 -13.94
C ARG A 17 2.08 -2.04 -14.46
N GLY A 18 3.37 -1.73 -14.60
CA GLY A 18 3.84 -0.44 -15.11
C GLY A 18 3.96 0.65 -14.07
N TYR A 19 3.83 0.35 -12.78
CA TYR A 19 4.14 1.30 -11.71
C TYR A 19 5.65 1.35 -11.53
N GLN A 20 6.30 2.27 -12.24
CA GLN A 20 7.75 2.41 -12.26
C GLN A 20 8.27 3.32 -11.15
N GLU A 21 7.49 4.30 -10.71
CA GLU A 21 7.83 5.21 -9.62
C GLU A 21 6.58 5.48 -8.77
N PRO A 22 6.72 5.60 -7.44
CA PRO A 22 5.62 5.95 -6.58
C PRO A 22 5.17 7.39 -6.85
N THR A 23 3.86 7.62 -6.89
CA THR A 23 3.31 8.98 -6.90
C THR A 23 3.57 9.68 -5.55
N PRO A 24 3.49 11.02 -5.44
CA PRO A 24 3.75 11.72 -4.19
C PRO A 24 2.89 11.24 -3.00
N VAL A 25 1.64 10.82 -3.24
CA VAL A 25 0.79 10.26 -2.18
C VAL A 25 1.19 8.84 -1.77
N GLN A 26 1.77 8.06 -2.69
CA GLN A 26 2.31 6.73 -2.40
C GLN A 26 3.65 6.83 -1.66
N GLU A 27 4.50 7.80 -2.00
CA GLU A 27 5.73 8.09 -1.25
C GLU A 27 5.39 8.51 0.19
N ALA A 28 4.40 9.39 0.37
CA ALA A 28 4.02 9.89 1.69
C ALA A 28 3.54 8.80 2.66
N VAL A 29 2.91 7.73 2.16
CA VAL A 29 2.48 6.60 3.01
C VAL A 29 3.60 5.59 3.27
N LEU A 30 4.66 5.60 2.46
CA LEU A 30 5.85 4.76 2.66
C LEU A 30 6.90 5.41 3.58
N ASP A 31 6.80 6.73 3.81
CA ASP A 31 7.69 7.45 4.71
C ASP A 31 7.72 6.81 6.12
N GLU A 32 8.91 6.68 6.71
CA GLU A 32 9.09 6.13 8.05
C GLU A 32 8.20 6.79 9.11
N LYS A 33 7.91 8.09 8.97
CA LYS A 33 7.05 8.85 9.90
C LYS A 33 5.57 8.47 9.80
N ALA A 34 5.18 7.75 8.75
CA ALA A 34 3.81 7.29 8.53
C ALA A 34 3.58 5.87 9.09
N LYS A 35 4.64 5.08 9.28
CA LYS A 35 4.54 3.68 9.71
C LYS A 35 3.86 3.54 11.08
N GLY A 36 2.87 2.65 11.16
CA GLY A 36 2.15 2.33 12.40
C GLY A 36 1.30 3.49 12.95
N ARG A 37 0.95 4.48 12.11
CA ARG A 37 0.14 5.64 12.52
C ARG A 37 -1.14 5.72 11.73
N ASP A 38 -2.14 6.33 12.35
CA ASP A 38 -3.35 6.75 11.65
C ASP A 38 -3.02 7.89 10.69
N LEU A 39 -3.43 7.75 9.43
CA LEU A 39 -3.12 8.69 8.36
C LEU A 39 -4.39 9.34 7.82
N LEU A 40 -4.34 10.67 7.68
CA LEU A 40 -5.29 11.40 6.84
C LEU A 40 -4.67 11.62 5.46
N VAL A 41 -5.07 10.81 4.49
CA VAL A 41 -4.54 10.87 3.12
C VAL A 41 -5.42 11.76 2.25
N SER A 42 -4.92 12.94 1.88
CA SER A 42 -5.62 13.89 0.99
C SER A 42 -4.86 14.06 -0.32
N ALA A 43 -5.50 13.71 -1.44
CA ALA A 43 -4.98 13.94 -2.80
C ALA A 43 -6.12 14.00 -3.82
N ARG A 44 -5.85 14.45 -5.05
CA ARG A 44 -6.86 14.55 -6.12
C ARG A 44 -7.26 13.14 -6.63
N THR A 45 -8.39 13.05 -7.32
CA THR A 45 -8.77 11.82 -8.05
C THR A 45 -7.73 11.53 -9.13
N GLY A 46 -7.42 10.25 -9.36
CA GLY A 46 -6.34 9.85 -10.28
C GLY A 46 -4.93 9.93 -9.69
N SER A 47 -4.74 10.46 -8.48
CA SER A 47 -3.41 10.55 -7.84
C SER A 47 -2.83 9.23 -7.34
N GLY A 48 -3.50 8.08 -7.54
CA GLY A 48 -2.99 6.78 -7.10
C GLY A 48 -3.26 6.41 -5.64
N LYS A 49 -4.21 7.08 -4.97
CA LYS A 49 -4.57 6.84 -3.55
C LYS A 49 -4.96 5.39 -3.24
N THR A 50 -5.64 4.69 -4.14
CA THR A 50 -6.03 3.29 -3.95
C THR A 50 -4.82 2.39 -3.74
N VAL A 51 -3.77 2.58 -4.54
CA VAL A 51 -2.50 1.87 -4.38
C VAL A 51 -1.79 2.32 -3.09
N ALA A 52 -1.85 3.62 -2.76
CA ALA A 52 -1.27 4.14 -1.52
C ALA A 52 -1.86 3.46 -0.26
N PHE A 53 -3.18 3.29 -0.18
CA PHE A 53 -3.79 2.56 0.94
C PHE A 53 -3.34 1.09 0.99
N GLY A 54 -3.23 0.42 -0.15
CA GLY A 54 -2.70 -0.94 -0.21
C GLY A 54 -1.24 -1.03 0.26
N LEU A 55 -0.40 -0.07 -0.12
CA LEU A 55 0.99 0.02 0.32
C LEU A 55 1.10 0.24 1.84
N ALA A 56 0.25 1.11 2.39
CA ALA A 56 0.24 1.41 3.83
C ALA A 56 -0.08 0.16 4.68
N MET A 57 -0.96 -0.72 4.20
CA MET A 57 -1.35 -1.95 4.90
C MET A 57 -0.44 -3.15 4.57
N ALA A 58 0.40 -3.06 3.54
CA ALA A 58 1.09 -4.22 2.98
C ALA A 58 1.95 -4.97 4.01
N ASN A 59 2.73 -4.24 4.80
CA ASN A 59 3.65 -4.83 5.79
C ASN A 59 2.92 -5.43 7.01
N GLU A 60 1.65 -5.06 7.23
CA GLU A 60 0.82 -5.68 8.27
C GLU A 60 0.10 -6.92 7.77
N LEU A 61 -0.23 -6.96 6.48
CA LEU A 61 -1.03 -8.03 5.88
C LEU A 61 -0.19 -9.17 5.28
N LEU A 62 1.04 -8.87 4.88
CA LEU A 62 1.91 -9.77 4.14
C LEU A 62 3.18 -10.09 4.94
N ASP A 63 3.59 -11.37 4.91
CA ASP A 63 4.89 -11.79 5.42
C ASP A 63 6.05 -11.36 4.51
N GLU A 64 7.29 -11.66 4.91
CA GLU A 64 8.50 -11.34 4.13
C GLU A 64 8.53 -12.03 2.75
N GLN A 65 7.79 -13.13 2.58
CA GLN A 65 7.63 -13.83 1.30
C GLN A 65 6.44 -13.28 0.49
N GLY A 66 5.74 -12.29 1.02
CA GLY A 66 4.57 -11.64 0.46
C GLY A 66 3.33 -12.49 0.40
N LYS A 67 3.21 -13.46 1.32
CA LYS A 67 1.99 -14.22 1.51
C LYS A 67 1.17 -13.54 2.59
N ALA A 68 -0.13 -13.44 2.32
CA ALA A 68 -1.06 -13.07 3.38
C ALA A 68 -1.14 -14.21 4.40
N ALA A 69 -1.19 -13.86 5.69
CA ALA A 69 -1.42 -14.85 6.72
C ALA A 69 -2.74 -15.59 6.47
N HIS A 70 -2.79 -16.88 6.81
CA HIS A 70 -4.04 -17.62 6.85
C HIS A 70 -4.95 -17.02 7.93
N ALA A 71 -5.86 -16.16 7.52
CA ALA A 71 -6.72 -15.42 8.42
C ALA A 71 -8.05 -16.16 8.62
N SER A 72 -8.34 -16.54 9.87
CA SER A 72 -9.67 -17.04 10.26
C SER A 72 -10.71 -15.93 10.42
N THR A 73 -10.27 -14.68 10.40
CA THR A 73 -11.09 -13.46 10.52
C THR A 73 -10.57 -12.38 9.56
N PRO A 74 -11.39 -11.40 9.13
CA PRO A 74 -10.91 -10.31 8.29
C PRO A 74 -9.75 -9.53 8.94
N LEU A 75 -8.70 -9.22 8.15
CA LEU A 75 -7.53 -8.46 8.60
C LEU A 75 -7.62 -6.96 8.31
N ALA A 76 -8.42 -6.56 7.32
CA ALA A 76 -8.60 -5.18 6.92
C ALA A 76 -10.04 -4.91 6.44
N LEU A 77 -10.54 -3.69 6.67
CA LEU A 77 -11.83 -3.21 6.20
C LEU A 77 -11.62 -1.93 5.38
N VAL A 78 -12.10 -1.93 4.15
CA VAL A 78 -12.10 -0.75 3.28
C VAL A 78 -13.55 -0.34 3.05
N ILE A 79 -13.88 0.89 3.43
CA ILE A 79 -15.21 1.47 3.21
C ILE A 79 -15.10 2.43 2.03
N ALA A 80 -15.85 2.16 0.97
CA ALA A 80 -15.97 3.02 -0.19
C ALA A 80 -17.41 3.55 -0.28
N PRO A 81 -17.61 4.80 -0.73
CA PRO A 81 -18.95 5.28 -1.04
C PRO A 81 -19.55 4.54 -2.23
N ASP A 82 -20.87 4.60 -2.38
CA ASP A 82 -21.56 4.11 -3.59
C ASP A 82 -21.08 4.88 -4.84
N PRO A 83 -21.04 4.26 -6.03
CA PRO A 83 -20.54 4.87 -7.27
C PRO A 83 -21.30 6.12 -7.72
#